data_AF-A0A942MLR1-F1
#
_entry.id   AF-A0A942MLR1-F1
#
_cell.length_a   1.000
_cell.length_b   1.000
_cell.length_c   1.000
_cell.angle_alpha   90.00
_cell.angle_beta   90.00
_cell.angle_gamma   90.00
#
_symmetry.space_group_name_H-M   'P 1'
#
loop_
_entity.id
_entity.type
_entity.pdbx_description
1 polymer ?
#
loop_
_entity_poly.entity_id
_entity_poly.type
_entity_poly.pdbx_seq_one_letter_code
_entity_poly.pdbx_strand_id
1 'polypeptide(L)' 'MGIALNHLVGTTFRVGEVILRGVRLCEPCSYLESVTMPGVLKGLAHRGGLRTEIVQNGFLRVGDPIEVS' A
#
# COMPACT_ATOMS: atom_id res chain seq x y z
N MET A 1 -2.30 12.80 -9.05
CA MET A 1 -1.46 11.77 -9.70
C MET A 1 -1.26 10.63 -8.72
N GLY A 2 -1.29 9.38 -9.19
CA GLY A 2 -1.05 8.20 -8.36
C GLY A 2 0.34 7.61 -8.58
N ILE A 3 0.71 6.63 -7.76
CA ILE A 3 1.95 5.86 -7.88
C ILE A 3 1.63 4.37 -8.03
N ALA A 4 2.45 3.65 -8.81
CA ALA A 4 2.34 2.21 -8.90
C ALA A 4 2.94 1.56 -7.64
N LEU A 5 2.06 1.11 -6.73
CA LEU A 5 2.44 0.50 -5.46
C LEU A 5 3.35 -0.72 -5.60
N ASN A 6 3.22 -1.47 -6.70
CA ASN A 6 4.03 -2.66 -6.96
C ASN A 6 5.53 -2.32 -7.06
N HIS A 7 5.89 -1.11 -7.50
CA HIS A 7 7.30 -0.68 -7.57
C HIS A 7 7.87 -0.25 -6.21
N LEU A 8 7.03 -0.13 -5.17
CA LEU A 8 7.46 0.25 -3.83
C LEU A 8 7.78 -0.96 -2.94
N VAL A 9 7.55 -2.19 -3.41
CA VAL A 9 7.92 -3.40 -2.67
C VAL A 9 9.45 -3.49 -2.56
N GLY A 10 9.96 -3.58 -1.33
CA GLY A 10 11.38 -3.56 -1.01
C GLY A 10 11.99 -2.17 -0.92
N THR A 11 11.26 -1.13 -1.31
CA THR A 11 11.74 0.25 -1.43
C THR A 11 11.37 1.06 -0.20
N THR A 12 12.28 1.92 0.24
CA THR A 12 12.01 2.95 1.25
C THR A 12 11.56 4.22 0.55
N PHE A 13 10.45 4.80 0.99
CA PHE A 13 9.86 5.99 0.40
C PHE A 13 9.27 6.88 1.49
N ARG A 14 9.06 8.16 1.16
CA ARG A 14 8.51 9.16 2.07
C ARG A 14 7.07 9.50 1.68
N VAL A 15 6.22 9.66 2.69
CA VAL A 15 4.87 10.23 2.56
C VAL A 15 4.71 11.31 3.62
N GLY A 16 4.65 12.58 3.21
CA GLY A 16 4.65 13.69 4.16
C GLY A 16 5.89 13.66 5.06
N GLU A 17 5.70 13.57 6.38
CA GLU A 17 6.79 13.49 7.37
C GLU A 17 7.23 12.04 7.70
N VAL A 18 6.52 11.03 7.18
CA VAL A 18 6.72 9.62 7.52
C VAL A 18 7.61 8.93 6.50
N ILE A 19 8.58 8.14 6.97
CA ILE A 19 9.39 7.26 6.11
C ILE A 19 8.89 5.83 6.28
N LEU A 20 8.54 5.22 5.17
CA LEU A 20 7.96 3.88 5.10
C LEU A 20 8.84 2.97 4.24
N ARG A 21 8.90 1.69 4.60
CA ARG A 21 9.47 0.65 3.75
C ARG A 21 8.37 -0.27 3.25
N GLY A 22 8.22 -0.38 1.93
CA GLY A 22 7.27 -1.33 1.33
C GLY A 22 7.75 -2.76 1.55
N VAL A 23 6.89 -3.61 2.11
CA VAL A 23 7.23 -4.99 2.46
C VAL A 23 6.70 -5.95 1.41
N ARG A 24 5.40 -5.87 1.11
CA ARG A 24 4.70 -6.76 0.17
C ARG A 24 3.34 -6.22 -0.23
N LEU A 25 2.79 -6.73 -1.33
CA LEU A 25 1.42 -6.44 -1.72
C LEU A 25 0.42 -7.00 -0.70
N CYS A 26 -0.67 -6.26 -0.51
CA CYS A 26 -1.82 -6.70 0.25
C CYS A 26 -2.76 -7.48 -0.68
N GLU A 27 -2.39 -8.72 -0.99
CA GLU A 27 -3.23 -9.57 -1.85
C GLU A 27 -4.57 -9.90 -1.15
N PRO A 28 -5.70 -9.86 -1.89
CA PRO A 28 -7.00 -10.21 -1.33
C PRO A 28 -7.03 -11.71 -0.97
N CYS A 29 -7.83 -12.06 0.04
CA CYS A 29 -7.99 -13.44 0.50
C CYS A 29 -9.45 -13.89 0.40
N SER A 30 -9.67 -15.21 0.42
CA SER A 30 -11.02 -15.79 0.38
C SER A 30 -11.91 -15.30 1.52
N TYR A 31 -11.32 -15.03 2.68
CA TYR A 31 -12.04 -14.44 3.80
C TYR A 31 -12.60 -13.04 3.45
N LEU A 32 -11.80 -12.18 2.81
CA LEU A 32 -12.27 -10.85 2.38
C LEU A 32 -13.46 -10.97 1.42
N GLU A 33 -13.40 -11.89 0.45
CA GLU A 33 -14.51 -12.14 -0.47
C GLU A 33 -15.78 -12.62 0.25
N SER A 34 -15.63 -13.47 1.27
CA SER A 34 -16.77 -13.98 2.06
C SER A 34 -17.50 -12.90 2.87
N VAL A 35 -16.82 -11.81 3.24
CA VAL A 35 -17.38 -10.73 4.07
C VAL A 35 -17.71 -9.46 3.28
N THR A 36 -17.47 -9.45 1.96
CA THR A 36 -17.72 -8.28 1.10
C THR A 36 -18.69 -8.62 -0.02
N MET A 37 -18.19 -9.15 -1.14
CA MET A 37 -19.01 -9.59 -2.28
C MET A 37 -18.24 -10.59 -3.15
N PRO A 38 -18.95 -11.48 -3.87
CA PRO A 38 -18.33 -12.39 -4.83
C PRO A 38 -17.52 -11.66 -5.90
N GLY A 39 -16.34 -12.19 -6.25
CA GLY A 39 -15.47 -11.65 -7.30
C GLY A 39 -14.41 -10.67 -6.80
N VAL A 40 -14.42 -10.29 -5.51
CA VAL A 40 -13.44 -9.37 -4.92
C VAL A 40 -12.02 -9.92 -5.01
N LEU A 41 -11.84 -11.24 -4.84
CA LEU A 41 -10.50 -11.84 -4.89
C LEU A 41 -9.87 -11.64 -6.28
N LYS A 42 -10.65 -11.86 -7.34
CA LYS A 42 -10.20 -11.65 -8.72
C LYS A 42 -10.10 -10.16 -9.07
N GLY A 43 -11.04 -9.33 -8.60
CA GLY A 43 -11.09 -7.90 -8.89
C GLY A 43 -9.94 -7.10 -8.27
N LEU A 44 -9.43 -7.53 -7.12
CA LEU A 44 -8.36 -6.86 -6.38
C LEU A 44 -6.99 -7.54 -6.50
N ALA A 45 -6.86 -8.60 -7.30
CA ALA A 45 -5.58 -9.27 -7.53
C ALA A 45 -4.50 -8.24 -7.94
N HIS A 46 -3.39 -8.19 -7.19
CA HIS A 46 -2.30 -7.22 -7.36
C HIS A 46 -2.69 -5.73 -7.22
N ARG A 47 -3.86 -5.45 -6.66
CA ARG A 47 -4.42 -4.09 -6.49
C ARG A 47 -5.02 -3.85 -5.09
N GLY A 48 -4.84 -4.77 -4.15
CA GLY A 48 -5.34 -4.64 -2.78
C GLY A 48 -4.54 -3.69 -1.87
N GLY A 49 -3.42 -3.16 -2.34
CA GLY A 49 -2.60 -2.17 -1.64
C GLY A 49 -1.19 -2.66 -1.32
N LEU A 50 -0.48 -1.93 -0.47
CA LEU A 50 0.90 -2.20 -0.07
C LEU A 50 0.99 -2.24 1.46
N ARG A 51 1.56 -3.30 2.01
CA ARG A 51 1.92 -3.35 3.44
C ARG A 51 3.29 -2.70 3.62
N THR A 52 3.40 -1.81 4.59
CA THR A 52 4.62 -1.06 4.89
C THR A 52 5.02 -1.22 6.36
N GLU A 53 6.30 -1.02 6.62
CA GLU A 53 6.87 -0.81 7.96
C GLU A 53 7.20 0.66 8.13
N ILE A 54 7.01 1.18 9.36
CA ILE A 54 7.39 2.56 9.70
C ILE A 54 8.87 2.56 10.03
N VAL A 55 9.66 3.25 9.21
CA VAL A 55 11.09 3.47 9.43
C VAL A 55 11.31 4.73 10.27
N GLN A 56 10.52 5.77 10.01
CA GLN A 56 10.51 7.00 10.79
C GLN A 56 9.08 7.48 11.01
N ASN A 57 8.74 7.75 12.28
CA ASN A 57 7.45 8.30 12.67
C ASN A 57 7.31 9.78 12.28
N GLY A 58 6.07 10.22 12.15
CA GLY A 58 5.70 11.60 11.82
C GLY A 58 4.20 11.72 11.57
N PHE A 59 3.76 12.87 11.07
CA PHE A 59 2.38 13.05 10.64
C PHE A 59 2.25 12.88 9.13
N LEU A 60 1.17 12.23 8.71
CA LEU A 60 0.73 12.18 7.32
C LEU A 60 -0.69 12.73 7.22
N ARG A 61 -0.97 13.42 6.11
CA ARG A 61 -2.27 14.02 5.79
C ARG A 61 -2.70 13.61 4.39
N VAL A 62 -4.01 13.65 4.15
CA VAL A 62 -4.56 13.44 2.81
C VAL A 62 -3.99 14.50 1.87
N GLY A 63 -3.39 14.06 0.76
CA GLY A 63 -2.77 14.94 -0.22
C GLY A 63 -1.26 15.10 -0.06
N ASP A 64 -0.64 14.54 0.98
CA ASP A 64 0.81 14.58 1.12
C ASP A 64 1.52 13.91 -0.07
N PRO A 65 2.66 14.47 -0.52
CA PRO A 65 3.40 13.92 -1.63
C PRO A 65 4.04 12.59 -1.26
N ILE A 66 4.17 11.72 -2.27
CA ILE A 66 4.91 10.47 -2.18
C ILE A 66 6.23 10.66 -2.94
N GLU A 67 7.34 10.43 -2.28
CA GLU A 67 8.68 10.58 -2.85
C GLU A 67 9.49 9.30 -2.69
N VAL A 68 10.11 8.86 -3.79
CA VAL A 68 11.00 7.70 -3.84
C VAL A 68 12.42 8.21 -4.06
N SER A 69 13.32 7.92 -3.14
CA SER A 69 14.75 8.24 -3.20
C SER A 69 15.57 7.01 -3.54
#